data_AF-A0A2T1E4A3-F1
#
_entry.id   AF-A0A2T1E4A3-F1
#
_cell.length_a   1.000
_cell.length_b   1.000
_cell.length_c   1.000
_cell.angle_alpha   90.00
_cell.angle_beta   90.00
_cell.angle_gamma   90.00
#
_symmetry.space_group_name_H-M   'P 1'
#
loop_
_entity.id
_entity.type
_entity.pdbx_description
1 polymer ?
#
loop_
_entity_poly.entity_id
_entity_poly.type
_entity_poly.pdbx_seq_one_letter_code
_entity_poly.pdbx_strand_id
1 'polypeptide(L)'
;MTDENLQFFLRTQQLIIESLTRIAIALELMIPPKSAPNYQFALDKFATFDWASIGAVVVDRDIDGASAILWRNNIYVRRSPSNKFESAIWFSRCTGRDEKGANIYERLITFKAISDAEPLPQQVASRFGSR
;
A
#
# COMPACT_ATOMS: atom_id res chain seq x y z
N MET A 1 36.10 -17.74 -27.26
CA MET A 1 34.95 -16.84 -27.40
C MET A 1 35.47 -15.58 -28.07
N THR A 2 34.93 -15.17 -29.21
CA THR A 2 35.42 -13.99 -29.94
C THR A 2 34.79 -12.71 -29.37
N ASP A 3 35.44 -11.56 -29.57
CA ASP A 3 34.89 -10.26 -29.17
C ASP A 3 33.53 -10.00 -29.83
N GLU A 4 33.34 -10.46 -31.07
CA GLU A 4 32.04 -10.42 -31.76
C GLU A 4 30.94 -11.19 -31.01
N ASN A 5 31.25 -12.39 -30.51
CA ASN A 5 30.29 -13.19 -29.74
C ASN A 5 29.96 -12.51 -28.40
N LEU A 6 30.93 -11.84 -27.78
CA LEU A 6 30.71 -11.09 -26.54
C LEU A 6 29.83 -9.85 -26.79
N GLN A 7 30.10 -9.08 -27.84
CA GLN A 7 29.29 -7.91 -28.19
C GLN A 7 27.85 -8.29 -28.57
N PHE A 8 27.70 -9.38 -29.32
CA PHE A 8 26.38 -9.93 -29.63
C PHE A 8 25.63 -10.31 -28.35
N PHE A 9 26.27 -11.03 -27.44
CA PHE A 9 25.67 -11.41 -26.17
C PHE A 9 25.25 -10.19 -25.34
N LEU A 10 26.12 -9.18 -25.18
CA LEU A 10 25.81 -7.97 -24.42
C LEU A 10 24.63 -7.20 -25.01
N ARG A 11 24.58 -7.07 -26.34
CA ARG A 11 23.46 -6.44 -27.03
C ARG A 11 22.16 -7.20 -26.81
N THR A 12 22.21 -8.53 -26.87
CA THR A 12 21.04 -9.37 -26.58
C THR A 12 20.57 -9.19 -25.14
N GLN A 13 21.49 -9.14 -24.16
CA GLN A 13 21.13 -8.88 -22.76
C GLN A 13 20.46 -7.52 -22.57
N GLN A 14 21.00 -6.47 -23.20
CA GLN A 14 20.43 -5.13 -23.11
C GLN A 14 19.00 -5.09 -23.68
N LEU A 15 18.77 -5.71 -24.83
CA LEU A 15 17.45 -5.80 -25.45
C LEU A 15 16.45 -6.58 -24.59
N ILE A 16 16.89 -7.65 -23.93
CA ILE A 16 16.07 -8.43 -23.00
C ILE A 16 15.67 -7.57 -21.80
N ILE A 17 16.62 -6.89 -21.18
CA ILE A 17 16.36 -6.02 -20.02
C ILE A 17 15.36 -4.93 -20.40
N GLU A 18 15.57 -4.24 -21.52
CA GLU A 18 14.67 -3.19 -21.98
C GLU A 18 13.26 -3.72 -22.25
N SER A 19 13.15 -4.90 -22.89
CA SER A 19 11.87 -5.55 -23.16
C SER A 19 11.14 -5.93 -21.87
N LEU A 20 11.86 -6.49 -20.89
CA LEU A 20 11.29 -6.85 -19.59
C LEU A 20 10.81 -5.62 -18.82
N THR A 21 11.56 -4.51 -18.85
CA THR A 21 11.13 -3.24 -18.25
C THR A 21 9.85 -2.72 -18.89
N ARG A 22 9.74 -2.73 -20.22
CA ARG A 22 8.52 -2.30 -20.92
C ARG A 22 7.32 -3.18 -20.58
N ILE A 23 7.52 -4.51 -20.50
CA ILE A 23 6.47 -5.46 -20.11
C ILE A 23 6.01 -5.21 -18.67
N ALA A 24 6.94 -5.01 -17.73
CA ALA A 24 6.59 -4.72 -16.34
C ALA A 24 5.72 -3.47 -16.21
N ILE A 25 6.11 -2.38 -16.88
CA ILE A 25 5.33 -1.13 -16.92
C ILE A 25 3.93 -1.37 -17.51
N ALA A 26 3.84 -2.08 -18.64
CA ALA A 26 2.56 -2.36 -19.28
C ALA A 26 1.63 -3.21 -18.38
N LEU A 27 2.19 -4.21 -17.69
CA LEU A 27 1.44 -5.04 -16.75
C LEU A 27 0.93 -4.23 -15.55
N GLU A 28 1.76 -3.33 -15.01
CA GLU A 28 1.34 -2.42 -13.94
C GLU A 28 0.18 -1.51 -14.36
N LEU A 29 0.15 -1.10 -15.64
CA LEU A 29 -0.93 -0.28 -16.20
C LEU A 29 -2.21 -1.09 -16.53
N MET A 30 -2.09 -2.39 -16.82
CA MET A 30 -3.21 -3.25 -17.23
C MET A 30 -3.97 -3.88 -16.06
N ILE A 31 -3.36 -3.97 -14.87
CA ILE A 31 -4.06 -4.47 -13.68
C ILE A 31 -5.13 -3.43 -13.33
N PRO A 32 -6.46 -3.74 -13.41
CA PRO A 32 -7.49 -2.81 -12.96
C PRO A 32 -7.15 -2.40 -11.53
N PRO A 33 -7.34 -1.12 -11.15
CA PRO A 33 -6.93 -0.65 -9.84
C PRO A 33 -7.63 -1.51 -8.79
N LYS A 34 -6.90 -2.51 -8.28
CA LYS A 34 -7.35 -3.31 -7.14
C LYS A 34 -7.58 -2.27 -6.06
N SER A 35 -8.82 -2.18 -5.57
CA SER A 35 -9.17 -1.25 -4.52
C SER A 35 -8.12 -1.32 -3.43
N ALA A 36 -7.76 -0.16 -2.92
CA ALA A 36 -6.70 -0.05 -1.94
C ALA A 36 -6.98 -1.03 -0.78
N PRO A 37 -6.00 -1.84 -0.36
CA PRO A 37 -6.22 -2.96 0.56
C PRO A 37 -6.62 -2.54 1.97
N ASN A 38 -6.50 -1.25 2.31
CA ASN A 38 -6.72 -0.71 3.65
C ASN A 38 -5.93 -1.49 4.73
N TYR A 39 -4.61 -1.57 4.55
CA TYR A 39 -3.71 -2.17 5.54
C TYR A 39 -3.95 -1.55 6.93
N GLN A 40 -3.84 -2.35 7.98
CA GLN A 40 -4.03 -1.87 9.35
C GLN A 40 -2.78 -2.14 10.19
N PHE A 41 -2.29 -1.10 10.84
CA PHE A 41 -1.13 -1.16 11.73
C PHE A 41 -1.41 -0.40 13.02
N ALA A 42 -0.60 -0.68 14.03
CA ALA A 42 -0.66 0.03 15.30
C ALA A 42 -0.23 1.49 15.11
N LEU A 43 -0.86 2.40 15.87
CA LEU A 43 -0.64 3.84 15.75
C LEU A 43 0.82 4.25 15.98
N ASP A 44 1.50 3.58 16.90
CA ASP A 44 2.92 3.78 17.25
C ASP A 44 3.86 3.49 16.07
N LYS A 45 3.46 2.63 15.13
CA LYS A 45 4.25 2.30 13.93
C LYS A 45 4.31 3.43 12.92
N PHE A 46 3.40 4.40 12.96
CA PHE A 46 3.31 5.44 11.94
C PHE A 46 4.63 6.20 11.74
N ALA A 47 5.27 6.62 12.85
CA ALA A 47 6.49 7.43 12.81
C ALA A 47 7.67 6.72 12.13
N THR A 48 7.73 5.40 12.25
CA THR A 48 8.85 4.57 11.75
C THR A 48 8.42 3.58 10.67
N PHE A 49 7.26 3.80 10.04
CA PHE A 49 6.70 2.86 9.09
C PHE A 49 7.56 2.79 7.82
N ASP A 50 7.92 1.58 7.39
CA ASP A 50 8.60 1.36 6.12
C ASP A 50 7.58 1.35 4.97
N TRP A 51 7.42 2.51 4.32
CA TRP A 51 6.51 2.70 3.20
C TRP A 51 6.85 1.82 1.99
N ALA A 52 8.13 1.47 1.80
CA ALA A 52 8.56 0.62 0.69
C ALA A 52 8.05 -0.81 0.83
N SER A 53 7.83 -1.29 2.06
CA SER A 53 7.29 -2.64 2.35
C SER A 53 5.91 -2.91 1.72
N ILE A 54 5.12 -1.86 1.45
CA ILE A 54 3.82 -1.95 0.77
C ILE A 54 3.86 -1.46 -0.68
N GLY A 55 5.05 -1.18 -1.21
CA GLY A 55 5.25 -0.58 -2.53
C GLY A 55 4.78 0.87 -2.64
N ALA A 56 4.77 1.61 -1.53
CA ALA A 56 4.46 3.03 -1.50
C ALA A 56 5.74 3.88 -1.41
N VAL A 57 5.68 5.09 -1.96
CA VAL A 57 6.77 6.07 -1.89
C VAL A 57 6.24 7.33 -1.21
N VAL A 58 6.96 7.84 -0.21
CA VAL A 58 6.60 9.12 0.41
C VAL A 58 6.93 10.25 -0.56
N VAL A 59 5.91 11.04 -0.93
CA VAL A 59 6.08 12.18 -1.85
C VAL A 59 6.07 13.52 -1.14
N ASP A 60 5.53 13.56 0.09
CA ASP A 60 5.54 14.77 0.91
C ASP A 60 5.63 14.43 2.41
N ARG A 61 6.24 15.34 3.19
CA ARG A 61 6.43 15.22 4.64
C ARG A 61 6.20 16.55 5.34
N ASP A 62 5.61 16.48 6.53
CA ASP A 62 5.51 17.58 7.48
C ASP A 62 6.13 17.21 8.83
N ILE A 63 5.93 18.07 9.84
CA ILE A 63 6.48 17.88 11.19
C ILE A 63 6.04 16.58 11.86
N ASP A 64 4.89 16.02 11.48
CA ASP A 64 4.37 14.78 12.07
C ASP A 64 4.74 13.54 11.24
N GLY A 65 5.43 13.68 10.11
CA GLY A 65 5.88 12.57 9.26
C GLY A 65 5.32 12.63 7.84
N ALA A 66 5.06 11.48 7.22
CA ALA A 66 4.53 11.44 5.86
C ALA A 66 3.16 12.16 5.79
N SER A 67 2.99 13.07 4.84
CA SER A 67 1.73 13.81 4.61
C SER A 67 1.03 13.35 3.32
N ALA A 68 1.81 12.91 2.32
CA ALA A 68 1.31 12.27 1.12
C ALA A 68 2.22 11.14 0.62
N ILE A 69 1.62 10.12 0.03
CA ILE A 69 2.32 8.95 -0.51
C ILE A 69 1.80 8.60 -1.90
N LEU A 70 2.69 8.10 -2.76
CA LEU A 70 2.39 7.54 -4.07
C LEU A 70 2.31 6.02 -3.95
N TRP A 71 1.20 5.43 -4.39
CA TRP A 71 1.02 3.98 -4.46
C TRP A 71 0.28 3.62 -5.75
N ARG A 72 0.88 2.77 -6.58
CA ARG A 72 0.33 2.37 -7.89
C ARG A 72 -0.16 3.56 -8.72
N ASN A 73 0.70 4.56 -8.89
CA ASN A 73 0.43 5.78 -9.65
C ASN A 73 -0.68 6.69 -9.08
N ASN A 74 -1.08 6.49 -7.82
CA ASN A 74 -2.12 7.28 -7.17
C ASN A 74 -1.59 7.92 -5.89
N ILE A 75 -1.91 9.20 -5.69
CA ILE A 75 -1.54 9.93 -4.48
C ILE A 75 -2.61 9.71 -3.40
N TYR A 76 -2.16 9.28 -2.22
CA TYR A 76 -2.97 9.20 -1.02
C TYR A 76 -2.50 10.25 -0.02
N VAL A 77 -3.44 10.93 0.61
CA VAL A 77 -3.17 12.04 1.53
C VAL A 77 -3.51 11.61 2.95
N ARG A 78 -2.65 12.00 3.90
CA ARG A 78 -2.86 11.75 5.33
C ARG A 78 -4.13 12.45 5.82
N ARG A 79 -4.91 11.73 6.63
CA ARG A 79 -6.09 12.20 7.36
C ARG A 79 -5.95 11.78 8.81
N SER A 80 -6.24 12.70 9.72
CA SER A 80 -6.21 12.46 11.16
C SER A 80 -7.31 13.32 11.80
N PRO A 81 -8.56 12.83 11.86
CA PRO A 81 -9.64 13.60 12.46
C PRO A 81 -9.41 13.71 13.96
N SER A 82 -9.54 14.93 14.49
CA SER A 82 -9.62 15.17 15.92
C SER A 82 -11.03 14.80 16.40
N ASN A 83 -11.32 13.51 16.59
CA ASN A 83 -12.57 13.06 17.20
C ASN A 83 -12.33 12.44 18.59
N LYS A 84 -13.36 12.42 19.42
CA LYS A 84 -13.29 11.95 20.83
C LYS A 84 -13.18 10.43 20.97
N PHE A 85 -13.30 9.68 19.88
CA PHE A 85 -13.59 8.25 19.95
C PHE A 85 -12.38 7.39 19.60
N GLU A 86 -11.57 7.72 18.59
CA GLU A 86 -10.37 6.93 18.29
C GLU A 86 -9.29 7.80 17.61
N SER A 87 -8.09 7.83 18.21
CA SER A 87 -6.90 8.41 17.55
C SER A 87 -6.50 7.50 16.39
N ALA A 88 -6.67 7.97 15.17
CA ALA A 88 -6.31 7.23 13.97
C ALA A 88 -5.74 8.16 12.89
N ILE A 89 -4.73 7.66 12.20
CA ILE A 89 -4.12 8.27 11.03
C ILE A 89 -4.38 7.35 9.84
N TRP A 90 -4.92 7.85 8.74
CA TRP A 90 -5.06 7.03 7.53
C TRP A 90 -4.70 7.81 6.27
N PHE A 91 -4.35 7.07 5.23
CA PHE A 91 -4.05 7.62 3.91
C PHE A 91 -5.16 7.23 2.95
N SER A 92 -5.85 8.24 2.41
CA SER A 92 -7.00 8.04 1.52
C SER A 92 -6.91 8.89 0.27
N ARG A 93 -7.62 8.47 -0.77
CA ARG A 93 -7.83 9.26 -1.98
C ARG A 93 -9.28 9.19 -2.44
N CYS A 94 -9.71 10.21 -3.18
CA CYS A 94 -11.03 10.20 -3.82
C CYS A 94 -10.98 9.31 -5.07
N THR A 95 -11.93 8.40 -5.21
CA THR A 95 -12.06 7.48 -6.35
C THR A 95 -13.20 7.84 -7.30
N GLY A 96 -13.99 8.86 -6.95
CA GLY A 96 -15.13 9.29 -7.74
C GLY A 96 -16.23 9.89 -6.86
N ARG A 97 -17.44 9.92 -7.40
CA ARG A 97 -18.64 10.35 -6.68
C ARG A 97 -19.72 9.28 -6.78
N ASP A 98 -20.54 9.18 -5.74
CA ASP A 98 -21.73 8.34 -5.74
C ASP A 98 -22.88 8.98 -6.54
N GLU A 99 -24.01 8.28 -6.63
CA GLU A 99 -25.23 8.72 -7.33
C GLU A 99 -25.81 10.02 -6.75
N LYS A 100 -25.44 10.37 -5.51
CA LYS A 100 -25.89 11.59 -4.81
C LYS A 100 -24.87 12.73 -4.93
N GLY A 101 -23.76 12.52 -5.65
CA GLY A 101 -22.70 13.49 -5.85
C GLY A 101 -21.70 13.60 -4.69
N ALA A 102 -21.79 12.72 -3.67
CA ALA A 102 -20.84 12.68 -2.57
C ALA A 102 -19.55 11.95 -2.98
N ASN A 103 -18.40 12.43 -2.51
CA ASN A 103 -17.11 11.83 -2.84
C ASN A 103 -16.96 10.43 -2.21
N ILE A 104 -16.57 9.46 -3.04
CA ILE A 104 -16.17 8.13 -2.60
C ILE A 104 -14.68 8.15 -2.34
N TYR A 105 -14.26 7.62 -1.20
CA TYR A 105 -12.86 7.51 -0.83
C TYR A 105 -12.46 6.07 -0.62
N GLU A 106 -11.26 5.71 -1.05
CA GLU A 106 -10.60 4.48 -0.66
C GLU A 106 -9.44 4.78 0.30
N ARG A 107 -9.16 3.82 1.20
CA ARG A 107 -8.06 3.91 2.18
C ARG A 107 -6.99 2.89 1.83
N LEU A 108 -5.74 3.34 1.74
CA LEU A 108 -4.60 2.45 1.52
C LEU A 108 -4.12 1.81 2.82
N ILE A 109 -4.01 2.62 3.86
CA ILE A 109 -3.46 2.22 5.15
C ILE A 109 -4.12 3.03 6.26
N THR A 110 -4.34 2.38 7.40
CA THR A 110 -4.87 2.97 8.64
C THR A 110 -3.96 2.57 9.81
N PHE A 111 -3.47 3.57 10.52
CA PHE A 111 -2.78 3.45 11.79
C PHE A 111 -3.77 3.80 12.89
N LYS A 112 -4.03 2.87 13.80
CA LYS A 112 -4.98 3.06 14.90
C LYS A 112 -4.52 2.31 16.13
N ALA A 113 -5.12 2.61 17.28
CA ALA A 113 -4.96 1.76 18.44
C ALA A 113 -5.46 0.34 18.08
N ILE A 114 -4.56 -0.65 18.19
CA ILE A 114 -4.95 -2.05 18.12
C ILE A 114 -5.22 -2.44 19.57
N SER A 115 -6.48 -2.62 19.92
CA SER A 115 -6.86 -3.24 21.19
C SER A 115 -6.55 -4.73 21.13
N ASP A 116 -6.21 -5.32 22.27
CA ASP A 116 -6.13 -6.77 22.39
C ASP A 116 -7.47 -7.38 21.95
N ALA A 117 -7.39 -8.47 21.18
CA ALA A 117 -8.59 -9.20 20.80
C ALA A 117 -9.27 -9.72 22.07
N GLU A 118 -10.58 -9.53 22.16
CA GLU A 118 -11.34 -10.16 23.24
C GLU A 118 -11.12 -11.68 23.20
N PRO A 119 -10.97 -12.32 24.37
CA PRO A 119 -10.79 -13.76 24.43
C PRO A 119 -11.95 -14.45 23.72
N LEU A 120 -11.65 -15.51 22.95
CA LEU A 120 -12.67 -16.32 22.31
C LEU A 120 -13.67 -16.82 23.36
N PRO A 121 -14.99 -16.68 23.14
CA PRO A 121 -15.98 -17.29 24.01
C PRO A 121 -15.69 -18.79 24.16
N GLN A 122 -15.87 -19.32 25.36
CA GLN A 122 -15.52 -20.71 25.68
C GLN A 122 -16.20 -21.72 24.74
N GLN A 123 -17.42 -21.43 24.29
CA GLN A 123 -18.18 -22.23 23.31
C GLN A 123 -17.55 -22.27 21.91
N VAL A 124 -16.77 -21.27 21.55
CA VAL A 124 -16.04 -21.18 20.27
C VAL A 124 -14.68 -21.87 20.43
N ALA A 125 -13.98 -21.62 21.54
CA ALA A 125 -12.70 -22.25 21.84
C ALA A 125 -12.80 -23.79 21.90
N SER A 126 -13.91 -24.33 22.42
CA SER A 126 -14.15 -25.78 22.50
C SER A 126 -14.27 -26.48 21.13
N ARG A 127 -14.47 -25.75 20.04
CA ARG A 127 -14.49 -26.30 18.67
C ARG A 127 -13.10 -26.51 18.07
N PHE A 128 -12.05 -25.95 18.67
CA PHE A 128 -10.66 -26.08 18.24
C PHE A 128 -9.86 -27.08 19.09
N GLY A 129 -10.57 -27.99 19.78
CA GLY A 129 -10.10 -28.97 20.76
C GLY A 129 -8.60 -29.31 20.74
N SER A 130 -7.99 -29.11 21.92
CA SER A 130 -6.75 -29.65 22.48
C SER A 130 -5.82 -30.40 21.53
N ARG A 131 -4.72 -29.76 21.14
CA ARG A 131 -3.48 -30.47 20.79
C ARG A 131 -2.78 -30.97 22.04
#